data_AF-A0A8D8R785-F1
#
_entry.id   AF-A0A8D8R785-F1
#
_cell.length_a   1.000
_cell.length_b   1.000
_cell.length_c   1.000
_cell.angle_alpha   90.00
_cell.angle_beta   90.00
_cell.angle_gamma   90.00
#
_symmetry.space_group_name_H-M   'P 1'
#
loop_
_entity.id
_entity.type
_entity.pdbx_description
1 polymer ?
#
loop_
_entity_poly.entity_id
_entity_poly.type
_entity_poly.pdbx_seq_one_letter_code
_entity_poly.pdbx_strand_id
1 'polypeptide(L)'
;KKKIIIKIIKKKGIQIWWDLNKKKILGINSDDYFKVKDILDVWFDSGTTHYSIIKKKKEYNNKISDLYIEGTDQYRGWFMSSLITSNIINGIAPYKNVIAHGFTIDKKKKKCIMLFSLSV
;
A
#
# COMPACT_ATOMS: atom_id res chain seq x y z
N LYS A 1 -19.40 15.05 -1.82
CA LYS A 1 -18.13 15.43 -2.51
C LYS A 1 -17.10 14.27 -2.51
N LYS A 2 -16.54 13.82 -1.38
CA LYS A 2 -15.60 12.67 -1.29
C LYS A 2 -16.08 11.38 -2.00
N LYS A 3 -17.35 10.98 -1.79
CA LYS A 3 -17.95 9.79 -2.45
C LYS A 3 -17.94 9.86 -3.99
N ILE A 4 -18.09 11.06 -4.57
CA ILE A 4 -18.12 11.27 -6.03
C ILE A 4 -16.73 11.04 -6.60
N ILE A 5 -15.71 11.66 -5.99
CA ILE A 5 -14.29 11.51 -6.37
C ILE A 5 -13.88 10.03 -6.33
N ILE A 6 -14.20 9.33 -5.23
CA ILE A 6 -13.91 7.89 -5.10
C ILE A 6 -14.58 7.08 -6.23
N LYS A 7 -15.83 7.39 -6.57
CA LYS A 7 -16.55 6.68 -7.65
C LYS A 7 -15.91 6.91 -9.02
N ILE A 8 -15.41 8.12 -9.29
CA ILE A 8 -14.72 8.44 -10.54
C ILE A 8 -13.37 7.71 -10.61
N ILE A 9 -12.57 7.75 -9.53
CA ILE A 9 -11.28 7.06 -9.45
C ILE A 9 -11.45 5.55 -9.62
N LYS A 10 -12.46 4.94 -8.98
CA LYS A 10 -12.75 3.51 -9.14
C LYS A 10 -13.06 3.11 -10.59
N LYS A 11 -13.64 4.00 -11.40
CA LYS A 11 -13.99 3.72 -12.79
C LYS A 11 -12.87 4.05 -13.79
N LYS A 12 -12.11 5.12 -13.55
CA LYS A 12 -11.14 5.68 -14.50
C LYS A 12 -9.68 5.51 -14.08
N GLY A 13 -9.43 4.90 -12.92
CA GLY A 13 -8.09 4.79 -12.33
C GLY A 13 -7.67 6.06 -11.58
N ILE A 14 -6.52 5.99 -10.89
CA ILE A 14 -5.99 7.08 -10.07
C ILE A 14 -5.56 8.30 -10.90
N GLN A 15 -5.14 8.06 -12.15
CA GLN A 15 -4.67 9.11 -13.06
C GLN A 15 -5.70 10.22 -13.29
N ILE A 16 -6.99 9.88 -13.20
CA ILE A 16 -8.07 10.85 -13.37
C ILE A 16 -7.97 12.03 -12.40
N TRP A 17 -7.32 11.87 -11.24
CA TRP A 17 -7.09 12.93 -10.26
C TRP A 17 -6.46 14.17 -10.89
N TRP A 18 -5.54 13.98 -11.84
CA TRP A 18 -4.85 15.04 -12.56
C TRP A 18 -5.81 15.81 -13.48
N ASP A 19 -6.71 15.10 -14.15
CA ASP A 19 -7.66 15.66 -15.13
C ASP A 19 -8.98 16.13 -14.51
N LEU A 20 -9.17 15.97 -13.20
CA LEU A 20 -10.39 16.39 -12.51
C LEU A 20 -10.58 17.91 -12.60
N ASN A 21 -11.73 18.30 -13.15
CA ASN A 21 -12.21 19.68 -13.10
C ASN A 21 -12.84 19.98 -11.74
N LYS A 22 -12.17 20.85 -10.96
CA LYS A 22 -12.59 21.28 -9.61
C LYS A 22 -13.99 21.90 -9.60
N LYS A 23 -14.31 22.79 -10.55
CA LYS A 23 -15.62 23.47 -10.66
C LYS A 23 -16.74 22.46 -10.89
N LYS A 24 -16.52 21.47 -11.76
CA LYS A 24 -17.50 20.43 -12.06
C LYS A 24 -17.83 19.53 -10.86
N ILE A 25 -16.90 19.36 -9.91
CA ILE A 25 -17.06 18.46 -8.76
C ILE A 25 -17.52 19.19 -7.50
N LEU A 26 -17.00 20.40 -7.27
CA LEU A 26 -17.21 21.15 -6.03
C LEU A 26 -18.27 22.25 -6.16
N GLY A 27 -18.64 22.62 -7.41
CA GLY A 27 -19.65 23.64 -7.69
C GLY A 27 -19.20 25.04 -7.27
N ILE A 28 -20.12 25.83 -6.73
CA ILE A 28 -19.90 27.22 -6.27
C ILE A 28 -18.72 27.32 -5.29
N ASN A 29 -18.59 26.36 -4.38
CA ASN A 29 -17.51 26.35 -3.38
C ASN A 29 -16.15 25.95 -3.96
N SER A 30 -15.97 25.90 -5.28
CA SER A 30 -14.71 25.39 -5.85
C SER A 30 -13.52 26.25 -5.46
N ASP A 31 -13.70 27.56 -5.30
CA ASP A 31 -12.61 28.49 -5.02
C ASP A 31 -12.09 28.38 -3.57
N ASP A 32 -12.90 27.85 -2.65
CA ASP A 32 -12.52 27.58 -1.26
C ASP A 32 -11.54 26.40 -1.10
N TYR A 33 -11.31 25.62 -2.16
CA TYR A 33 -10.46 24.42 -2.10
C TYR A 33 -9.33 24.49 -3.13
N PHE A 34 -8.18 23.95 -2.75
CA PHE A 34 -7.07 23.66 -3.65
C PHE A 34 -6.89 22.15 -3.81
N LYS A 35 -6.44 21.73 -5.00
CA LYS A 35 -6.16 20.32 -5.29
C LYS A 35 -4.73 20.01 -4.86
N VAL A 36 -4.57 19.15 -3.84
CA VAL A 36 -3.27 18.61 -3.43
C VAL A 36 -2.73 17.71 -4.55
N LYS A 37 -1.46 17.93 -4.91
CA LYS A 37 -0.76 17.18 -5.97
C LYS A 37 0.23 16.16 -5.40
N ASP A 38 0.50 16.22 -4.10
CA ASP A 38 1.38 15.27 -3.44
C ASP A 38 0.80 13.85 -3.55
N ILE A 39 1.71 12.89 -3.74
CA ILE A 39 1.39 11.47 -3.80
C ILE A 39 1.75 10.81 -2.47
N LEU A 40 1.15 9.65 -2.23
CA LEU A 40 1.50 8.84 -1.07
C LEU A 40 2.87 8.18 -1.28
N ASP A 41 3.57 7.97 -0.18
CA ASP A 41 4.84 7.26 -0.16
C ASP A 41 4.64 5.78 -0.51
N VAL A 42 5.63 5.20 -1.21
CA VAL A 42 5.57 3.80 -1.68
C VAL A 42 5.50 2.79 -0.52
N TRP A 43 6.04 3.15 0.64
CA TRP A 43 5.90 2.33 1.83
C TRP A 43 4.47 2.33 2.35
N PHE A 44 3.72 3.42 2.21
CA PHE A 44 2.30 3.44 2.59
C PHE A 44 1.49 2.47 1.72
N ASP A 45 1.68 2.53 0.40
CA ASP A 45 0.97 1.66 -0.54
C ASP A 45 1.27 0.17 -0.28
N SER A 46 2.55 -0.17 -0.10
CA SER A 46 2.97 -1.55 0.20
C SER A 46 2.55 -2.00 1.61
N GLY A 47 2.59 -1.10 2.60
CA GLY A 47 2.18 -1.37 3.97
C GLY A 47 0.69 -1.68 4.12
N THR A 48 -0.16 -1.07 3.28
CA THR A 48 -1.62 -1.29 3.32
C THR A 48 -2.10 -2.53 2.55
N THR A 49 -1.19 -3.37 2.03
CA THR A 49 -1.52 -4.61 1.30
C THR A 49 -2.35 -5.60 2.12
N HIS A 50 -2.08 -5.71 3.42
CA HIS A 50 -2.88 -6.52 4.35
C HIS A 50 -4.37 -6.09 4.34
N TYR A 51 -4.68 -4.81 4.15
CA TYR A 51 -6.05 -4.33 4.03
C TYR A 51 -6.59 -4.47 2.61
N SER A 52 -5.77 -4.12 1.61
CA SER A 52 -6.23 -4.04 0.23
C SER A 52 -6.43 -5.40 -0.45
N ILE A 53 -5.73 -6.45 0.01
CA ILE A 53 -5.81 -7.81 -0.50
C ILE A 53 -6.64 -8.70 0.43
N ILE A 54 -6.19 -8.88 1.68
CA ILE A 54 -6.76 -9.89 2.60
C ILE A 54 -8.22 -9.54 2.96
N LYS A 55 -8.51 -8.27 3.25
CA LYS A 55 -9.86 -7.84 3.63
C LYS A 55 -10.84 -7.83 2.44
N LYS A 56 -10.35 -7.73 1.21
CA LYS A 56 -11.21 -7.66 0.01
C LYS A 56 -11.59 -9.04 -0.53
N LYS A 57 -10.75 -10.05 -0.34
CA LYS A 57 -11.05 -11.40 -0.85
C LYS A 57 -11.73 -12.23 0.22
N LYS A 58 -12.94 -12.72 -0.08
CA LYS A 58 -13.74 -13.57 0.83
C LYS A 58 -12.98 -14.82 1.26
N GLU A 59 -12.12 -15.37 0.40
CA GLU A 59 -11.33 -16.58 0.69
C GLU A 59 -10.49 -16.49 1.96
N TYR A 60 -10.02 -15.29 2.32
CA TYR A 60 -9.20 -15.10 3.51
C TYR A 60 -10.01 -14.82 4.79
N ASN A 61 -11.33 -14.61 4.71
CA ASN A 61 -12.23 -14.40 5.87
C ASN A 61 -11.68 -13.41 6.93
N ASN A 62 -11.02 -12.33 6.48
CA ASN A 62 -10.37 -11.35 7.37
C ASN A 62 -9.33 -11.95 8.34
N LYS A 63 -8.78 -13.13 8.03
CA LYS A 63 -7.73 -13.75 8.84
C LYS A 63 -6.42 -12.96 8.72
N ILE A 64 -5.70 -12.89 9.84
CA ILE A 64 -4.34 -12.35 9.89
C ILE A 64 -3.40 -13.35 9.19
N SER A 65 -2.40 -12.86 8.44
CA SER A 65 -1.41 -13.74 7.83
C SER A 65 -0.65 -14.53 8.90
N ASP A 66 -0.42 -15.82 8.69
CA ASP A 66 0.36 -16.62 9.63
C ASP A 66 1.86 -16.25 9.60
N LEU A 67 2.36 -15.81 8.44
CA LEU A 67 3.78 -15.55 8.23
C LEU A 67 4.02 -14.46 7.18
N TYR A 68 4.94 -13.55 7.47
CA TYR A 68 5.60 -12.66 6.51
C TYR A 68 7.04 -13.12 6.29
N ILE A 69 7.48 -13.18 5.03
CA ILE A 69 8.85 -13.57 4.65
C ILE A 69 9.39 -12.56 3.67
N GLU A 70 10.50 -11.90 4.01
CA GLU A 70 11.22 -10.99 3.11
C GLU A 70 12.71 -10.92 3.50
N GLY A 71 13.50 -10.16 2.74
CA GLY A 71 14.88 -9.84 3.10
C GLY A 71 15.00 -8.98 4.37
N THR A 72 16.13 -9.11 5.07
CA THR A 72 16.47 -8.31 6.27
C THR A 72 16.47 -6.80 6.05
N ASP A 73 16.58 -6.30 4.82
CA ASP A 73 16.41 -4.88 4.50
C ASP A 73 14.98 -4.37 4.71
N GLN A 74 13.98 -5.25 4.77
CA GLN A 74 12.57 -4.87 4.94
C GLN A 74 12.16 -4.53 6.38
N TYR A 75 13.04 -4.72 7.38
CA TYR A 75 12.73 -4.34 8.77
C TYR A 75 12.37 -2.87 8.92
N ARG A 76 13.09 -1.98 8.22
CA ARG A 76 12.81 -0.53 8.20
C ARG A 76 11.96 -0.10 7.00
N GLY A 77 11.50 -1.06 6.20
CA GLY A 77 10.65 -0.86 5.05
C GLY A 77 9.30 -1.52 5.26
N TRP A 78 9.03 -2.55 4.47
CA TRP A 78 7.71 -3.14 4.36
C TRP A 78 7.14 -3.70 5.67
N PHE A 79 7.98 -4.32 6.52
CA PHE A 79 7.51 -4.87 7.79
C PHE A 79 7.00 -3.76 8.73
N MET A 80 7.79 -2.70 8.89
CA MET A 80 7.41 -1.56 9.75
C MET A 80 6.18 -0.84 9.21
N SER A 81 6.13 -0.57 7.91
CA SER A 81 4.98 0.11 7.31
C SER A 81 3.69 -0.70 7.44
N SER A 82 3.77 -2.01 7.21
CA SER A 82 2.62 -2.92 7.37
C SER A 82 2.15 -2.96 8.82
N LEU A 83 3.08 -3.02 9.78
CA LEU A 83 2.76 -3.02 11.20
C LEU A 83 2.05 -1.74 11.63
N ILE A 84 2.60 -0.57 11.26
CA ILE A 84 2.02 0.74 11.61
C ILE A 84 0.62 0.87 11.02
N THR A 85 0.48 0.62 9.71
CA THR A 85 -0.80 0.78 9.01
C THR A 85 -1.86 -0.19 9.53
N SER A 86 -1.51 -1.45 9.81
CA SER A 86 -2.46 -2.42 10.39
C SER A 86 -2.87 -2.05 11.81
N ASN A 87 -1.93 -1.55 12.63
CA ASN A 87 -2.27 -1.14 13.99
C ASN A 87 -3.22 0.07 13.99
N ILE A 88 -3.02 1.03 13.07
CA ILE A 88 -3.92 2.18 12.91
C ILE A 88 -5.32 1.75 12.44
N ILE A 89 -5.41 0.79 11.49
CA ILE A 89 -6.68 0.43 10.86
C ILE A 89 -7.46 -0.63 11.66
N ASN A 90 -6.76 -1.61 12.23
CA ASN A 90 -7.34 -2.80 12.85
C ASN A 90 -6.94 -2.99 14.33
N GLY A 91 -5.98 -2.23 14.86
CA GLY A 91 -5.51 -2.36 16.25
C GLY A 91 -4.63 -3.59 16.53
N ILE A 92 -4.19 -4.30 15.48
CA ILE A 92 -3.42 -5.54 15.57
C ILE A 92 -2.35 -5.61 14.49
N ALA A 93 -1.31 -6.42 14.70
CA ALA A 93 -0.29 -6.69 13.69
C ALA A 93 -0.89 -7.44 12.48
N PRO A 94 -0.37 -7.21 11.25
CA PRO A 94 -0.91 -7.84 10.04
C PRO A 94 -0.42 -9.29 9.83
N TYR A 95 0.46 -9.78 10.71
CA TYR A 95 1.04 -11.12 10.69
C TYR A 95 1.19 -11.68 12.09
N LYS A 96 1.22 -13.00 12.22
CA LYS A 96 1.55 -13.70 13.47
C LYS A 96 3.06 -13.87 13.64
N ASN A 97 3.78 -14.20 12.56
CA ASN A 97 5.22 -14.44 12.56
C ASN A 97 5.93 -13.69 11.43
N VAL A 98 7.22 -13.42 11.61
CA VAL A 98 8.10 -12.81 10.60
C VAL A 98 9.38 -13.63 10.48
N ILE A 99 9.77 -13.95 9.25
CA ILE A 99 11.08 -14.51 8.92
C ILE A 99 11.79 -13.52 8.01
N ALA A 100 12.98 -13.08 8.42
CA ALA A 100 13.82 -12.20 7.62
C ALA A 100 15.06 -12.97 7.16
N HIS A 101 15.26 -13.10 5.86
CA HIS A 101 16.43 -13.79 5.32
C HIS A 101 17.57 -12.82 4.95
N GLY A 102 18.80 -13.30 5.04
CA GLY A 102 19.98 -12.55 4.59
C GLY A 102 20.02 -12.37 3.08
N PHE A 103 21.06 -11.70 2.59
CA PHE A 103 21.26 -11.51 1.16
C PHE A 103 21.97 -12.70 0.52
N THR A 104 21.58 -13.01 -0.71
CA THR A 104 22.42 -13.81 -1.59
C THR A 104 23.66 -13.01 -1.96
N ILE A 105 24.83 -13.64 -1.87
CA ILE A 105 26.12 -13.05 -2.20
C ILE A 105 26.72 -13.70 -3.46
N ASP A 106 27.36 -12.90 -4.31
CA ASP A 106 28.11 -13.41 -5.44
C ASP A 106 29.49 -13.97 -5.03
N LYS A 107 30.21 -14.56 -5.98
CA LYS A 107 31.57 -15.09 -5.76
C LYS A 107 32.58 -14.01 -5.32
N LYS A 108 32.29 -12.73 -5.57
CA LYS A 108 33.10 -11.57 -5.18
C LYS A 108 32.62 -10.94 -3.86
N LYS A 109 31.77 -11.64 -3.09
CA LYS A 109 31.18 -11.19 -1.81
C LYS A 109 30.35 -9.91 -1.93
N LYS A 110 29.78 -9.61 -3.09
CA LYS A 110 28.84 -8.49 -3.28
C LYS A 110 27.41 -8.98 -3.11
N LYS A 111 26.56 -8.13 -2.51
CA LYS A 111 25.11 -8.35 -2.39
C LYS A 111 24.49 -8.46 -3.79
N CYS A 112 23.78 -9.55 -4.05
CA CYS A 112 22.93 -9.67 -5.22
C CYS A 112 21.55 -9.07 -4.92
N ILE A 113 21.05 -8.24 -5.83
CA ILE A 113 19.66 -7.81 -5.84
C ILE A 113 18.90 -8.88 -6.62
N MET A 114 18.23 -9.80 -5.92
CA MET A 114 17.36 -10.78 -6.56
C MET A 114 16.00 -10.15 -6.81
N LEU A 115 15.63 -10.00 -8.09
CA LEU A 115 14.27 -9.67 -8.49
C LEU A 115 13.46 -10.97 -8.55
N PHE A 116 12.79 -11.33 -7.46
CA PHE A 116 11.74 -12.34 -7.51
C PHE A 116 10.42 -11.66 -7.91
N SER A 117 9.95 -11.94 -9.12
CA SER A 117 8.57 -11.66 -9.51
C SER A 117 7.73 -12.89 -9.16
N LEU A 118 7.11 -12.89 -7.97
CA LEU A 118 5.98 -13.77 -7.73
C LEU A 118 4.76 -13.15 -8.39
N SER A 119 4.40 -13.67 -9.56
CA SER A 119 3.08 -13.45 -10.14
C SER A 119 2.07 -14.17 -9.25
N VAL A 120 1.29 -13.41 -8.48
CA VAL A 120 0.11 -13.89 -7.76
C VAL A 120 -1.12 -13.71 -8.63
#